data_AF-A0A3D1RER2-F1
#
_entry.id   AF-A0A3D1RER2-F1
#
_cell.length_a   1.000
_cell.length_b   1.000
_cell.length_c   1.000
_cell.angle_alpha   90.00
_cell.angle_beta   90.00
_cell.angle_gamma   90.00
#
_symmetry.space_group_name_H-M   'P 1'
#
loop_
_entity.id
_entity.type
_entity.pdbx_description
1 polymer ?
#
loop_
_entity_poly.entity_id
_entity_poly.type
_entity_poly.pdbx_seq_one_letter_code
_entity_poly.pdbx_strand_id
1 'polypeptide(L)'
;MNFQTMNKQRKWMLIAAAVGVVSMFMPWFKISFLGMGSSQNGMHGNGILVFICFLAGGIIAFLGNQEKSLDRPMWMLAIVASALAALLMIINYFKVSDNPFASGMISFGFYLALLAALALLVVTIIFRDKSHNFKEGLNDWKEKIEDKTKGNS
;
A
#
# COMPACT_ATOMS: atom_id res chain seq x y z
N MET A 1 -4.52 -22.39 -6.51
CA MET A 1 -4.15 -21.15 -7.23
C MET A 1 -2.86 -21.39 -7.98
N ASN A 2 -2.85 -21.20 -9.31
CA ASN A 2 -1.61 -21.35 -10.06
C ASN A 2 -0.96 -19.97 -10.23
N PHE A 3 0.08 -19.67 -9.45
CA PHE A 3 0.79 -18.40 -9.53
C PHE A 3 1.33 -18.13 -10.94
N GLN A 4 1.51 -19.17 -11.77
CA GLN A 4 1.97 -19.03 -13.14
C GLN A 4 0.89 -18.50 -14.10
N THR A 5 -0.40 -18.73 -13.86
CA THR A 5 -1.49 -18.29 -14.75
C THR A 5 -2.06 -16.90 -14.41
N MET A 6 -1.62 -16.33 -13.29
CA MET A 6 -2.11 -15.05 -12.78
C MET A 6 -1.60 -13.87 -13.63
N ASN A 7 -2.48 -12.87 -13.81
CA ASN A 7 -2.16 -11.65 -14.54
C ASN A 7 -0.92 -10.94 -13.97
N LYS A 8 -0.08 -10.40 -14.86
CA LYS A 8 1.17 -9.71 -14.49
C LYS A 8 0.93 -8.59 -13.46
N GLN A 9 -0.11 -7.77 -13.64
CA GLN A 9 -0.46 -6.68 -12.72
C GLN A 9 -0.68 -7.21 -11.30
N ARG A 10 -1.60 -8.17 -11.14
CA ARG A 10 -1.97 -8.72 -9.84
C ARG A 10 -0.79 -9.42 -9.18
N LYS A 11 0.02 -10.15 -9.95
CA LYS A 11 1.21 -10.84 -9.45
C LYS A 11 2.20 -9.87 -8.82
N TRP A 12 2.55 -8.80 -9.53
CA TRP A 12 3.49 -7.80 -9.02
C TRP A 12 2.92 -7.04 -7.82
N MET A 13 1.62 -6.74 -7.81
CA MET A 13 0.96 -6.12 -6.66
C MET A 13 1.04 -7.03 -5.42
N LEU A 14 0.81 -8.32 -5.59
CA LEU A 14 0.88 -9.31 -4.52
C LEU A 14 2.30 -9.42 -3.96
N ILE A 15 3.32 -9.46 -4.82
CA ILE A 15 4.73 -9.47 -4.38
C ILE A 15 5.04 -8.19 -3.60
N ALA A 16 4.68 -7.02 -4.11
CA ALA A 16 4.92 -5.74 -3.43
C ALA A 16 4.18 -5.67 -2.08
N ALA A 17 2.93 -6.11 -2.02
CA ALA A 17 2.15 -6.19 -0.79
C ALA A 17 2.75 -7.19 0.21
N ALA A 18 3.22 -8.35 -0.24
CA ALA A 18 3.88 -9.34 0.61
C ALA A 18 5.18 -8.81 1.21
N VAL A 19 6.02 -8.16 0.40
CA VAL A 19 7.25 -7.49 0.88
C VAL A 19 6.90 -6.39 1.88
N GLY A 20 5.85 -5.61 1.60
CA GLY A 20 5.34 -4.58 2.51
C GLY A 20 4.90 -5.17 3.85
N VAL A 21 4.11 -6.24 3.85
CA VAL A 21 3.68 -6.96 5.06
C VAL A 21 4.88 -7.47 5.86
N VAL A 22 5.85 -8.13 5.21
CA VAL A 22 7.06 -8.63 5.89
C VAL A 22 7.85 -7.48 6.51
N SER A 23 7.97 -6.35 5.80
CA SER A 23 8.69 -5.17 6.29
C SER A 23 8.06 -4.55 7.55
N MET A 24 6.77 -4.75 7.80
CA MET A 24 6.09 -4.26 9.01
C MET A 24 6.59 -4.93 10.29
N PHE A 25 7.02 -6.19 10.19
CA PHE A 25 7.54 -6.94 11.33
C PHE A 25 9.03 -6.72 11.56
N MET A 26 9.72 -6.11 10.59
CA MET A 26 11.12 -5.75 10.72
C MET A 26 11.28 -4.51 11.61
N PRO A 27 12.45 -4.33 12.26
CA PRO A 27 12.75 -3.11 12.99
C PRO A 27 12.66 -1.89 12.08
N TRP A 28 11.82 -0.93 12.45
CA TRP A 28 11.71 0.37 11.80
C TRP A 28 12.57 1.40 12.53
N PHE A 29 12.59 1.32 13.85
CA PHE A 29 13.42 2.15 14.70
C PHE A 29 14.29 1.26 15.58
N LYS A 30 15.58 1.62 15.70
CA LYS A 30 16.51 0.98 16.63
C LYS A 30 17.19 2.06 17.47
N ILE A 31 17.15 1.86 18.78
CA ILE A 31 17.86 2.69 19.76
C ILE A 31 18.90 1.78 20.39
N SER A 32 20.15 2.22 20.40
CA SER A 32 21.23 1.58 21.14
C SER A 32 21.83 2.60 22.09
N PHE A 33 21.70 2.37 23.39
CA PHE A 33 22.27 3.24 24.40
C PHE A 33 22.92 2.40 25.50
N LEU A 34 24.22 2.63 25.74
CA LEU A 34 25.01 1.96 26.79
C LEU A 34 24.87 0.42 26.83
N GLY A 35 24.79 -0.24 25.67
CA GLY A 35 24.70 -1.70 25.57
C GLY A 35 23.28 -2.27 25.75
N MET A 36 22.29 -1.44 26.05
CA MET A 36 20.88 -1.82 26.03
C MET A 36 20.24 -1.34 24.72
N GLY A 37 19.82 -2.29 23.89
CA GLY A 37 19.18 -2.04 22.60
C GLY A 37 17.67 -2.23 22.68
N SER A 38 16.89 -1.27 22.21
CA SER A 38 15.45 -1.42 22.00
C SER A 38 15.10 -1.18 20.54
N SER A 39 14.17 -1.98 20.01
CA SER A 39 13.71 -1.83 18.63
C SER A 39 12.20 -1.81 18.57
N GLN A 40 11.67 -0.92 17.74
CA GLN A 40 10.25 -0.87 17.42
C GLN A 40 10.05 -1.24 15.95
N ASN A 41 9.11 -2.13 15.68
CA ASN A 41 8.70 -2.51 14.34
C ASN A 41 7.53 -1.62 13.86
N GLY A 42 7.14 -1.79 12.60
CA GLY A 42 6.06 -1.04 11.99
C GLY A 42 4.65 -1.35 12.51
N MET A 43 4.47 -2.33 13.41
CA MET A 43 3.16 -2.64 14.00
C MET A 43 2.78 -1.71 15.16
N HIS A 44 3.31 -0.49 15.18
CA HIS A 44 3.07 0.51 16.22
C HIS A 44 2.60 1.83 15.60
N GLY A 45 1.71 2.55 16.32
CA GLY A 45 1.22 3.87 15.93
C GLY A 45 0.68 3.93 14.50
N ASN A 46 1.18 4.86 13.69
CA ASN A 46 0.78 5.05 12.29
C ASN A 46 1.14 3.88 11.37
N GLY A 47 2.09 3.02 11.77
CA GLY A 47 2.49 1.88 10.95
C GLY A 47 1.39 0.83 10.83
N ILE A 48 0.48 0.72 11.82
CA ILE A 48 -0.68 -0.18 11.74
C ILE A 48 -1.58 0.18 10.54
N LEU A 49 -1.76 1.48 10.25
CA LEU A 49 -2.52 1.92 9.09
C LEU A 49 -1.83 1.55 7.78
N VAL A 50 -0.50 1.64 7.73
CA VAL A 50 0.30 1.22 6.56
C VAL A 50 0.17 -0.30 6.35
N PHE A 51 0.21 -1.09 7.41
CA PHE A 51 -0.03 -2.54 7.35
C PHE A 51 -1.41 -2.88 6.78
N ILE A 52 -2.46 -2.22 7.25
CA ILE A 52 -3.82 -2.40 6.74
C ILE A 52 -3.87 -2.06 5.24
N CYS A 53 -3.19 -1.01 4.79
CA CYS A 53 -3.14 -0.66 3.38
C CYS A 53 -2.41 -1.73 2.54
N PHE A 54 -1.33 -2.32 3.05
CA PHE A 54 -0.67 -3.45 2.38
C PHE A 54 -1.56 -4.69 2.30
N LEU A 55 -2.28 -5.01 3.38
CA LEU A 55 -3.26 -6.10 3.38
C LEU A 55 -4.38 -5.84 2.38
N ALA A 56 -4.95 -4.63 2.36
CA ALA A 56 -5.99 -4.25 1.41
C ALA A 56 -5.49 -4.40 -0.04
N GLY A 57 -4.29 -3.92 -0.36
CA GLY A 57 -3.68 -4.08 -1.68
C GLY A 57 -3.47 -5.55 -2.06
N GLY A 58 -3.02 -6.37 -1.11
CA GLY A 58 -2.89 -7.82 -1.29
C GLY A 58 -4.22 -8.51 -1.54
N ILE A 59 -5.24 -8.24 -0.71
CA ILE A 59 -6.59 -8.80 -0.85
C ILE A 59 -7.20 -8.41 -2.20
N ILE A 60 -7.09 -7.14 -2.59
CA ILE A 60 -7.62 -6.66 -3.88
C ILE A 60 -6.94 -7.37 -5.06
N ALA A 61 -5.64 -7.69 -4.96
CA ALA A 61 -4.95 -8.47 -5.98
C ALA A 61 -5.53 -9.90 -6.14
N PHE A 62 -6.08 -10.48 -5.07
CA PHE A 62 -6.71 -11.80 -5.07
C PHE A 62 -8.20 -11.80 -5.44
N LEU A 63 -8.91 -10.67 -5.28
CA LEU A 63 -10.35 -10.58 -5.54
C LEU A 63 -10.68 -10.62 -7.04
N GLY A 64 -11.73 -11.36 -7.38
CA GLY A 64 -12.24 -11.50 -8.75
C GLY A 64 -11.49 -12.54 -9.58
N ASN A 65 -11.49 -12.38 -10.91
CA ASN A 65 -10.78 -13.27 -11.82
C ASN A 65 -9.29 -12.90 -11.88
N GLN A 66 -8.43 -13.82 -11.42
CA GLN A 66 -6.99 -13.62 -11.27
C GLN A 66 -6.20 -13.71 -12.59
N GLU A 67 -6.80 -14.26 -13.64
CA GLU A 67 -6.19 -14.35 -14.98
C GLU A 67 -6.33 -13.02 -15.76
N LYS A 68 -7.28 -12.17 -15.34
CA LYS A 68 -7.55 -10.86 -15.94
C LYS A 68 -6.95 -9.71 -15.11
N SER A 69 -6.81 -8.55 -15.74
CA SER A 69 -6.47 -7.29 -15.08
C SER A 69 -7.52 -6.93 -14.02
N LEU A 70 -7.19 -5.98 -13.13
CA LEU A 70 -8.20 -5.49 -12.18
C LEU A 70 -9.30 -4.73 -12.91
N ASP A 71 -10.55 -4.99 -12.53
CA ASP A 71 -11.69 -4.19 -12.98
C ASP A 71 -11.54 -2.73 -12.48
N ARG A 72 -12.06 -1.77 -13.26
CA ARG A 72 -12.04 -0.33 -12.94
C ARG A 72 -12.28 0.02 -11.46
N PRO A 73 -13.36 -0.43 -10.80
CA PRO A 73 -13.62 -0.06 -9.40
C PRO A 73 -12.59 -0.66 -8.43
N MET A 74 -12.14 -1.90 -8.67
CA MET A 74 -11.13 -2.55 -7.84
C MET A 74 -9.75 -1.91 -8.02
N TRP A 75 -9.42 -1.54 -9.25
CA TRP A 75 -8.20 -0.80 -9.57
C TRP A 75 -8.17 0.56 -8.87
N MET A 76 -9.29 1.29 -8.86
CA MET A 76 -9.40 2.56 -8.14
C MET A 76 -9.20 2.38 -6.63
N LEU A 77 -9.81 1.35 -6.03
CA LEU A 77 -9.58 1.02 -4.62
C LEU A 77 -8.12 0.66 -4.34
N ALA A 78 -7.48 -0.10 -5.22
CA ALA A 78 -6.06 -0.44 -5.11
C ALA A 78 -5.17 0.81 -5.17
N ILE A 79 -5.50 1.78 -6.03
CA ILE A 79 -4.79 3.06 -6.08
C ILE A 79 -4.96 3.81 -4.77
N VAL A 80 -6.18 3.94 -4.26
CA VAL A 80 -6.43 4.68 -3.01
C VAL A 80 -5.66 4.04 -1.85
N ALA A 81 -5.71 2.71 -1.72
CA ALA A 81 -4.98 1.98 -0.68
C ALA A 81 -3.45 2.14 -0.81
N SER A 82 -2.90 1.98 -2.01
CA SER A 82 -1.45 2.09 -2.25
C SER A 82 -0.93 3.52 -2.15
N ALA A 83 -1.71 4.51 -2.62
CA ALA A 83 -1.42 5.93 -2.46
C ALA A 83 -1.42 6.34 -0.99
N LEU A 84 -2.40 5.86 -0.21
CA LEU A 84 -2.45 6.12 1.23
C LEU A 84 -1.25 5.50 1.95
N ALA A 85 -0.88 4.25 1.63
CA ALA A 85 0.33 3.62 2.18
C ALA A 85 1.59 4.44 1.89
N ALA A 86 1.80 4.84 0.63
CA ALA A 86 2.95 5.63 0.22
C ALA A 86 2.98 6.99 0.92
N LEU A 87 1.85 7.68 0.97
CA LEU A 87 1.73 8.99 1.62
C LEU A 87 2.04 8.90 3.12
N LEU A 88 1.48 7.91 3.83
CA LEU A 88 1.74 7.70 5.25
C LEU A 88 3.23 7.41 5.50
N MET A 89 3.87 6.60 4.67
CA MET A 89 5.30 6.33 4.79
C MET A 89 6.15 7.58 4.56
N ILE A 90 5.82 8.39 3.55
CA ILE A 90 6.51 9.66 3.26
C ILE A 90 6.32 10.65 4.41
N ILE A 91 5.10 10.82 4.92
CA ILE A 91 4.81 11.71 6.06
C ILE A 91 5.58 11.26 7.30
N ASN A 92 5.59 9.96 7.60
CA ASN A 92 6.35 9.43 8.74
C ASN A 92 7.85 9.63 8.54
N TYR A 93 8.37 9.51 7.32
CA TYR A 93 9.78 9.78 7.02
C TYR A 93 10.15 11.22 7.37
N PHE A 94 9.38 12.20 6.89
CA PHE A 94 9.63 13.61 7.18
C PHE A 94 9.52 13.93 8.68
N LYS A 95 8.49 13.38 9.35
CA LYS A 95 8.32 13.56 10.81
C LYS A 95 9.52 13.05 11.61
N VAL A 96 10.13 11.96 11.18
CA VAL A 96 11.31 11.40 11.84
C VAL A 96 12.57 12.16 11.46
N SER A 97 12.72 12.57 10.19
CA SER A 97 13.89 13.32 9.73
C SER A 97 13.99 14.70 10.36
N ASP A 98 12.85 15.33 10.64
CA ASP A 98 12.78 16.64 11.31
C ASP A 98 13.21 16.59 12.78
N ASN A 99 13.31 15.39 13.37
CA ASN A 99 13.82 15.20 14.71
C ASN A 99 15.29 14.70 14.67
N PRO A 100 16.28 15.54 15.02
CA PRO A 100 17.70 15.20 14.94
C PRO A 100 18.11 13.96 15.74
N PHE A 101 17.36 13.64 16.81
CA PHE A 101 17.61 12.46 17.63
C PHE A 101 16.98 11.20 17.03
N ALA A 102 15.88 11.31 16.30
CA ALA A 102 15.16 10.18 15.73
C ALA A 102 15.64 9.79 14.31
N SER A 103 16.21 10.73 13.56
CA SER A 103 16.70 10.50 12.20
C SER A 103 17.78 9.42 12.12
N GLY A 104 18.69 9.36 13.10
CA GLY A 104 19.72 8.32 13.22
C GLY A 104 19.21 6.96 13.72
N MET A 105 17.94 6.87 14.12
CA MET A 105 17.33 5.66 14.66
C MET A 105 16.56 4.85 13.59
N ILE A 106 16.41 5.38 12.37
CA ILE A 106 15.74 4.68 11.27
C ILE A 106 16.53 3.43 10.89
N SER A 107 15.84 2.30 10.82
CA SER A 107 16.42 1.02 10.46
C SER A 107 15.90 0.54 9.10
N PHE A 108 16.53 -0.52 8.59
CA PHE A 108 16.28 -1.06 7.24
C PHE A 108 14.81 -1.43 6.99
N GLY A 109 14.07 -1.88 8.01
CA GLY A 109 12.65 -2.23 7.86
C GLY A 109 11.79 -1.05 7.42
N PHE A 110 12.10 0.16 7.86
CA PHE A 110 11.38 1.37 7.45
C PHE A 110 11.61 1.69 5.97
N TYR A 111 12.86 1.64 5.51
CA TYR A 111 13.19 1.87 4.10
C TYR A 111 12.59 0.79 3.19
N LEU A 112 12.58 -0.46 3.64
CA LEU A 112 11.95 -1.55 2.91
C LEU A 112 10.44 -1.34 2.79
N ALA A 113 9.78 -0.89 3.86
CA ALA A 113 8.36 -0.55 3.85
C ALA A 113 8.05 0.63 2.91
N LEU A 114 8.89 1.66 2.90
CA LEU A 114 8.74 2.82 2.02
C LEU A 114 8.88 2.41 0.55
N LEU A 115 9.91 1.63 0.24
CA LEU A 115 10.11 1.07 -1.10
C LEU A 115 8.96 0.16 -1.52
N ALA A 116 8.45 -0.69 -0.62
CA ALA A 116 7.33 -1.57 -0.91
C ALA A 116 6.03 -0.77 -1.17
N ALA A 117 5.78 0.30 -0.42
CA ALA A 117 4.61 1.17 -0.62
C ALA A 117 4.67 1.87 -1.97
N LEU A 118 5.84 2.43 -2.34
CA LEU A 118 6.05 3.05 -3.65
C LEU A 118 5.95 2.03 -4.78
N ALA A 119 6.57 0.86 -4.63
CA ALA A 119 6.50 -0.22 -5.61
C ALA A 119 5.05 -0.68 -5.83
N LEU A 120 4.28 -0.85 -4.75
CA LEU A 120 2.87 -1.22 -4.83
C LEU A 120 2.06 -0.18 -5.62
N LEU A 121 2.26 1.11 -5.34
CA LEU A 121 1.61 2.21 -6.07
C LEU A 121 2.01 2.19 -7.56
N VAL A 122 3.30 2.17 -7.83
CA VAL A 122 3.84 2.23 -9.20
C VAL A 122 3.35 1.04 -10.03
N VAL A 123 3.39 -0.17 -9.47
CA VAL A 123 2.87 -1.37 -10.14
C VAL A 123 1.37 -1.24 -10.43
N THR A 124 0.59 -0.74 -9.47
CA THR A 124 -0.86 -0.56 -9.62
C THR A 124 -1.18 0.38 -10.77
N ILE A 125 -0.40 1.46 -10.95
CA ILE A 125 -0.61 2.46 -12.01
C ILE A 125 -0.04 1.99 -13.36
N ILE A 126 1.19 1.46 -13.42
CA ILE A 126 1.87 1.13 -14.68
C ILE A 126 1.21 -0.05 -15.39
N PHE A 127 0.87 -1.11 -14.66
CA PHE A 127 0.30 -2.31 -15.25
C PHE A 127 -1.23 -2.22 -15.43
N ARG A 128 -1.80 -1.02 -15.38
CA ARG A 128 -3.21 -0.81 -15.68
C ARG A 128 -3.51 -1.17 -17.14
N ASP A 129 -4.73 -1.59 -17.38
CA ASP A 129 -5.25 -1.68 -18.75
C ASP A 129 -5.37 -0.26 -19.35
N LYS A 130 -5.02 -0.09 -20.63
CA LYS A 130 -5.01 1.23 -21.30
C LYS A 130 -6.40 1.87 -21.37
N SER A 131 -7.45 1.08 -21.20
CA SER A 131 -8.85 1.54 -21.13
C SER A 131 -9.17 2.33 -19.84
N HIS A 132 -8.36 2.26 -18.79
CA HIS A 132 -8.75 2.79 -17.46
C HIS A 132 -8.14 4.16 -17.16
N ASN A 133 -8.98 5.20 -17.24
CA ASN A 133 -8.63 6.56 -16.84
C ASN A 133 -9.12 6.88 -15.43
N PHE A 134 -8.33 7.67 -14.68
CA PHE A 134 -8.70 8.10 -13.32
C PHE A 134 -10.00 8.92 -13.31
N LYS A 135 -10.18 9.81 -14.30
CA LYS A 135 -11.40 10.63 -14.45
C LYS A 135 -12.64 9.77 -14.66
N GLU A 136 -12.54 8.75 -15.51
CA GLU A 136 -13.66 7.83 -15.77
C GLU A 136 -14.04 7.06 -14.52
N GLY A 137 -13.06 6.48 -13.82
CA GLY A 137 -13.37 5.77 -12.57
C GLY A 137 -13.95 6.67 -11.48
N LEU A 138 -13.57 7.96 -11.42
CA LEU A 138 -14.13 8.91 -10.46
C LEU A 138 -15.59 9.22 -10.82
N ASN A 139 -15.89 9.33 -12.11
CA ASN A 139 -17.24 9.52 -12.61
C ASN A 139 -18.11 8.29 -12.32
N ASP A 140 -17.62 7.06 -12.56
CA ASP A 140 -18.34 5.82 -12.23
C ASP A 140 -18.66 5.73 -10.73
N TRP A 141 -17.72 6.16 -9.87
CA TRP A 141 -17.94 6.23 -8.43
C TRP A 141 -18.98 7.28 -8.05
N LYS A 142 -18.94 8.45 -8.70
CA LYS A 142 -19.92 9.53 -8.49
C LYS A 142 -21.32 9.09 -8.91
N GLU A 143 -21.46 8.47 -10.08
CA GLU A 143 -22.72 7.94 -10.60
C GLU A 143 -23.31 6.88 -9.67
N LYS A 144 -22.49 5.92 -9.20
CA LYS A 144 -22.93 4.92 -8.21
C LYS A 144 -23.38 5.52 -6.88
N ILE A 145 -22.78 6.63 -6.46
CA ILE A 145 -23.22 7.34 -5.25
C ILE A 145 -24.55 8.03 -5.54
N GLU A 146 -24.68 8.76 -6.64
CA GLU A 146 -25.90 9.46 -7.03
C GLU A 146 -27.09 8.52 -7.23
N ASP A 147 -26.90 7.36 -7.85
CA ASP A 147 -27.95 6.34 -8.01
C ASP A 147 -28.43 5.79 -6.66
N LYS A 148 -27.51 5.59 -5.71
CA LYS A 148 -27.86 5.14 -4.36
C LYS A 148 -28.59 6.22 -3.55
N THR A 149 -28.29 7.50 -3.77
CA THR A 149 -29.02 8.60 -3.11
C THR A 149 -30.38 8.88 -3.76
N LYS A 150 -30.53 8.67 -5.08
CA LYS A 150 -31.80 8.88 -5.81
C LYS A 150 -32.74 7.66 -5.75
N GLY A 151 -32.21 6.45 -5.60
CA GLY A 151 -33.00 5.21 -5.49
C GLY A 151 -33.64 4.96 -4.12
N ASN A 152 -33.56 5.92 -3.19
CA ASN A 152 -34.06 5.82 -1.81
C ASN A 152 -35.14 6.88 -1.48
N SER A 153 -35.79 7.45 -2.51
CA SER A 153 -36.94 8.36 -2.38
C SER A 153 -38.13 7.86 -3.17
#